data_AF-A0AAD3CPZ8-F1
#
_entry.id   AF-A0AAD3CPZ8-F1
#
_cell.length_a   1.000
_cell.length_b   1.000
_cell.length_c   1.000
_cell.angle_alpha   90.00
_cell.angle_beta   90.00
_cell.angle_gamma   90.00
#
_symmetry.space_group_name_H-M   'P 1'
#
loop_
_entity.id
_entity.type
_entity.pdbx_description
1 polymer ?
#
loop_
_entity_poly.entity_id
_entity_poly.type
_entity_poly.pdbx_seq_one_letter_code
_entity_poly.pdbx_strand_id
1 'polypeptide(L)'
;MRLPQHEKDYESGGGAQDDEKPLLLTEARAKEMQDEAIEELQKNFRMQIESIKGTFQKRLDDIENNGKVKDDTKGQQEDIDEEDKKRSSHDEFEDDGNTERESYNTVKLEEDTFSLMMISRWNSWPYLFGILTFIFQTVLIAIIIRSQLDASFRSTPFNIPVRVKWYVRIGQYLAALLSIWFQNDLQTSFHVLLLLWTIPENRSTPFRGITTSSTHSHYWLSLILPNVIKMVQGSLVLGLSLILIIQYDNIVDIMTNFTALYFISDIDNILFTVASKGYFCSTALRKKTEEVKTVIFSDHDTYSYYSRTSMWCRNALIVAVMTIMLSILSYVAILQNQGYFFKQLYPNCQVNPEILLKFLDNTLTNEDEEFFGMKHVGDGNCDLLLNTPECKNDGNDCEWFNSNYPDCMVPFPDWIGNGSCDGEFSFFDSVTGELVNGTYNTQECGWDGGDCIEHNQK
;
A
#
# COMPACT_ATOMS: atom_id res chain seq x y z
N MET A 1 -63.95 1.11 31.16
CA MET A 1 -63.46 0.14 30.15
C MET A 1 -62.50 -0.80 30.86
N ARG A 2 -62.91 -2.05 31.07
CA ARG A 2 -62.08 -3.13 31.62
C ARG A 2 -61.43 -3.88 30.45
N LEU A 3 -60.11 -4.06 30.50
CA LEU A 3 -59.39 -5.01 29.65
C LEU A 3 -59.21 -6.32 30.44
N PRO A 4 -59.37 -7.50 29.82
CA PRO A 4 -59.23 -8.77 30.52
C PRO A 4 -57.76 -9.24 30.52
N GLN A 5 -57.35 -9.77 31.67
CA GLN A 5 -56.16 -10.61 31.80
C GLN A 5 -56.46 -11.99 31.20
N HIS A 6 -55.59 -12.46 30.31
CA HIS A 6 -55.59 -13.84 29.84
C HIS A 6 -54.33 -14.52 30.36
N GLU A 7 -54.53 -15.28 31.43
CA GLU A 7 -53.62 -16.27 32.00
C GLU A 7 -53.58 -17.46 31.04
N LYS A 8 -52.39 -17.91 30.66
CA LYS A 8 -52.17 -19.17 29.98
C LYS A 8 -51.01 -19.88 30.64
N ASP A 9 -51.36 -20.97 31.31
CA ASP A 9 -50.50 -22.02 31.80
C ASP A 9 -49.67 -22.59 30.63
N TYR A 10 -48.35 -22.63 30.80
CA TYR A 10 -47.46 -23.40 29.93
C TYR A 10 -46.92 -24.58 30.74
N GLU A 11 -47.43 -25.75 30.38
CA GLU A 11 -46.98 -27.06 30.86
C GLU A 11 -45.51 -27.29 30.49
N SER A 12 -44.77 -27.84 31.45
CA SER A 12 -43.45 -28.41 31.26
C SER A 12 -43.57 -29.74 30.51
N GLY A 13 -42.96 -29.83 29.33
CA GLY A 13 -42.77 -31.07 28.59
C GLY A 13 -41.30 -31.20 28.19
N GLY A 14 -40.61 -32.17 28.80
CA GLY A 14 -39.24 -32.55 28.46
C GLY A 14 -39.16 -33.48 27.25
N GLY A 15 -37.94 -33.61 26.71
CA GLY A 15 -37.55 -34.49 25.59
C GLY A 15 -36.79 -33.70 24.53
N ALA A 16 -35.48 -33.47 24.66
CA ALA A 16 -34.37 -34.39 24.41
C ALA A 16 -34.09 -34.68 22.92
N GLN A 17 -32.91 -34.21 22.51
CA GLN A 17 -31.93 -34.83 21.61
C GLN A 17 -32.13 -34.83 20.08
N ASP A 18 -31.02 -34.42 19.44
CA ASP A 18 -30.52 -34.75 18.11
C ASP A 18 -31.05 -33.97 16.90
N ASP A 19 -30.60 -32.72 16.70
CA ASP A 19 -30.73 -32.02 15.40
C ASP A 19 -29.63 -30.97 15.10
N GLU A 20 -28.43 -31.07 15.70
CA GLU A 20 -27.33 -30.10 15.50
C GLU A 20 -26.33 -30.44 14.37
N LYS A 21 -26.57 -31.52 13.62
CA LYS A 21 -25.66 -31.99 12.55
C LYS A 21 -25.68 -31.27 11.19
N PRO A 22 -26.65 -30.40 10.78
CA PRO A 22 -26.62 -29.82 9.44
C PRO A 22 -25.71 -28.59 9.28
N LEU A 23 -25.21 -27.97 10.35
CA LEU A 23 -24.47 -26.70 10.27
C LEU A 23 -22.97 -26.86 9.91
N LEU A 24 -22.33 -27.95 10.34
CA LEU A 24 -20.90 -28.21 10.04
C LEU A 24 -20.66 -28.56 8.56
N LEU A 25 -21.66 -29.13 7.87
CA LEU A 25 -21.53 -29.48 6.46
C LEU A 25 -21.53 -28.23 5.54
N THR A 26 -22.13 -27.12 6.01
CA THR A 26 -22.18 -25.87 5.24
C THR A 26 -20.87 -25.08 5.30
N GLU A 27 -20.14 -25.12 6.43
CA GLU A 27 -18.84 -24.43 6.55
C GLU A 27 -17.74 -25.10 5.73
N ALA A 28 -17.68 -26.43 5.74
CA ALA A 28 -16.72 -27.18 4.92
C ALA A 28 -16.90 -26.89 3.42
N ARG A 29 -18.16 -26.82 2.96
CA ARG A 29 -18.48 -26.52 1.57
C ARG A 29 -18.21 -25.06 1.20
N ALA A 30 -18.35 -24.13 2.14
CA ALA A 30 -17.99 -22.73 1.94
C ALA A 30 -16.47 -22.56 1.80
N LYS A 31 -15.68 -23.29 2.59
CA LYS A 31 -14.21 -23.28 2.52
C LYS A 31 -13.71 -23.88 1.19
N GLU A 32 -14.29 -24.99 0.74
CA GLU A 32 -13.95 -25.61 -0.56
C GLU A 32 -14.25 -24.66 -1.74
N MET A 33 -15.39 -23.97 -1.73
CA MET A 33 -15.70 -22.94 -2.75
C MET A 33 -14.73 -21.77 -2.71
N GLN A 34 -14.28 -21.37 -1.52
CA GLN A 34 -13.34 -20.27 -1.37
C GLN A 34 -11.95 -20.64 -1.89
N ASP A 35 -11.49 -21.87 -1.62
CA ASP A 35 -10.22 -22.39 -2.10
C ASP A 35 -10.22 -22.54 -3.64
N GLU A 36 -11.32 -23.03 -4.23
CA GLU A 36 -11.47 -23.13 -5.69
C GLU A 36 -11.46 -21.76 -6.38
N ALA A 37 -12.12 -20.75 -5.79
CA ALA A 37 -12.10 -19.38 -6.29
C ALA A 37 -10.70 -18.73 -6.20
N ILE A 38 -9.95 -19.00 -5.13
CA ILE A 38 -8.56 -18.53 -4.97
C ILE A 38 -7.65 -19.17 -6.02
N GLU A 39 -7.80 -20.48 -6.28
CA GLU A 39 -7.00 -21.19 -7.28
C GLU A 39 -7.26 -20.66 -8.70
N GLU A 40 -8.52 -20.40 -9.06
CA GLU A 40 -8.88 -19.81 -10.35
C GLU A 40 -8.31 -18.39 -10.51
N LEU A 41 -8.36 -17.57 -9.46
CA LEU A 41 -7.77 -16.24 -9.44
C LEU A 41 -6.25 -16.30 -9.63
N GLN A 42 -5.56 -17.19 -8.92
CA GLN A 42 -4.11 -17.39 -9.05
C GLN A 42 -3.72 -17.85 -10.45
N LYS A 43 -4.51 -18.73 -11.06
CA LYS A 43 -4.32 -19.20 -12.44
C LYS A 43 -4.45 -18.06 -13.44
N ASN A 44 -5.46 -17.22 -13.30
CA ASN A 44 -5.65 -16.03 -14.13
C ASN A 44 -4.48 -15.05 -13.98
N PHE A 45 -4.00 -14.85 -12.76
CA PHE A 45 -2.86 -13.97 -12.50
C PHE A 45 -1.56 -14.48 -13.13
N ARG A 46 -1.28 -15.80 -13.03
CA ARG A 46 -0.12 -16.41 -13.72
C ARG A 46 -0.19 -16.22 -15.24
N MET A 47 -1.37 -16.39 -15.85
CA MET A 47 -1.53 -16.19 -17.29
C MET A 47 -1.23 -14.74 -17.69
N GLN A 48 -1.65 -13.75 -16.88
CA GLN A 48 -1.32 -12.35 -17.15
C GLN A 48 0.18 -12.06 -17.01
N ILE A 49 0.84 -12.59 -15.97
CA ILE A 49 2.29 -12.43 -15.78
C ILE A 49 3.07 -13.00 -16.97
N GLU A 50 2.71 -14.19 -17.45
CA GLU A 50 3.38 -14.80 -18.60
C GLU A 50 3.12 -14.01 -19.90
N SER A 51 1.93 -13.44 -20.09
CA SER A 51 1.64 -12.54 -21.20
C SER A 51 2.50 -11.26 -21.15
N ILE A 52 2.71 -10.70 -19.96
CA ILE A 52 3.55 -9.51 -19.77
C ILE A 52 5.02 -9.85 -20.03
N LYS A 53 5.52 -10.96 -19.49
CA LYS A 53 6.89 -11.44 -19.77
C LYS A 53 7.14 -11.64 -21.25
N GLY A 54 6.21 -12.28 -21.97
CA GLY A 54 6.33 -12.46 -23.42
C GLY A 54 6.40 -11.13 -24.18
N THR A 55 5.62 -10.13 -23.77
CA THR A 55 5.65 -8.79 -24.37
C THR A 55 6.98 -8.08 -24.09
N PHE A 56 7.53 -8.24 -22.88
CA PHE A 56 8.78 -7.63 -22.48
C PHE A 56 9.98 -8.27 -23.19
N GLN A 57 10.01 -9.61 -23.27
CA GLN A 57 11.03 -10.35 -23.98
C GLN A 57 11.07 -9.96 -25.47
N LYS A 58 9.90 -9.87 -26.11
CA LYS A 58 9.82 -9.42 -27.51
C LYS A 58 10.42 -8.03 -27.71
N ARG A 59 10.19 -7.08 -26.79
CA ARG A 59 10.80 -5.75 -26.87
C ARG A 59 12.32 -5.79 -26.66
N LEU A 60 12.83 -6.67 -25.80
CA LEU A 60 14.28 -6.85 -25.63
C LEU A 60 14.92 -7.41 -26.89
N ASP A 61 14.31 -8.42 -27.50
CA ASP A 61 14.80 -9.01 -28.76
C ASP A 61 14.78 -7.97 -29.90
N ASP A 62 13.73 -7.13 -29.99
CA ASP A 62 13.64 -6.03 -30.96
C ASP A 62 14.74 -4.97 -30.74
N ILE A 63 15.12 -4.70 -29.49
CA ILE A 63 16.22 -3.76 -29.16
C ILE A 63 17.58 -4.38 -29.54
N GLU A 64 17.81 -5.65 -29.21
CA GLU A 64 19.07 -6.32 -29.55
C GLU A 64 19.29 -6.40 -31.07
N ASN A 65 18.22 -6.72 -31.81
CA ASN A 65 18.28 -6.79 -33.28
C ASN A 65 18.48 -5.41 -33.93
N ASN A 66 17.83 -4.36 -33.41
CA ASN A 66 18.05 -3.00 -33.91
C ASN A 66 19.44 -2.44 -33.54
N GLY A 67 20.06 -2.93 -32.47
CA GLY A 67 21.43 -2.60 -32.10
C GLY A 67 22.46 -3.14 -33.09
N LYS A 68 22.30 -4.39 -33.55
CA LYS A 68 23.22 -5.01 -34.52
C LYS A 68 23.17 -4.37 -35.91
N VAL A 69 22.01 -3.91 -36.38
CA VAL A 69 21.88 -3.24 -37.70
C VAL A 69 22.70 -1.94 -37.78
N LYS A 70 22.94 -1.27 -36.65
CA LYS A 70 23.76 -0.04 -36.62
C LYS A 70 25.27 -0.29 -36.68
N ASP A 71 25.74 -1.49 -36.32
CA ASP A 71 27.17 -1.81 -36.39
C ASP A 71 27.60 -2.20 -37.82
N ASP A 72 26.75 -2.93 -38.56
CA ASP A 72 27.05 -3.30 -39.96
C ASP A 72 26.98 -2.09 -40.92
N THR A 73 26.23 -1.04 -40.57
CA THR A 73 26.15 0.18 -41.39
C THR A 73 27.39 1.08 -41.24
N LYS A 74 28.21 0.88 -40.20
CA LYS A 74 29.48 1.60 -40.03
C LYS A 74 30.62 1.03 -40.88
N GLY A 75 30.54 -0.24 -41.29
CA GLY A 75 31.55 -0.88 -42.13
C GLY A 75 31.42 -0.62 -43.64
N GLN A 76 30.30 -0.04 -44.11
CA GLN A 76 30.09 0.27 -45.54
C GLN A 76 30.19 1.76 -45.87
N GLN A 77 30.41 2.63 -44.89
CA GLN A 77 30.60 4.07 -45.07
C GLN A 77 32.10 4.47 -45.07
N GLU A 78 33.03 3.53 -44.96
CA GLU A 78 34.48 3.81 -45.07
C GLU A 78 35.05 3.59 -46.48
N ASP A 79 34.34 2.87 -47.37
CA ASP A 79 34.84 2.56 -48.73
C ASP A 79 34.24 3.44 -49.85
N ILE A 80 33.31 4.37 -49.54
CA ILE A 80 32.70 5.28 -50.54
C ILE A 80 33.33 6.69 -50.51
N ASP A 81 34.11 7.03 -49.47
CA ASP A 81 34.66 8.38 -49.30
C ASP A 81 36.10 8.57 -49.84
N GLU A 82 36.68 7.56 -50.50
CA GLU A 82 38.07 7.65 -51.04
C GLU A 82 38.18 7.99 -52.54
N GLU A 83 37.10 7.88 -53.34
CA GLU A 83 37.17 8.18 -54.79
C GLU A 83 36.71 9.58 -55.22
N ASP A 84 35.97 10.34 -54.40
CA ASP A 84 35.50 11.69 -54.80
C ASP A 84 36.43 12.85 -54.36
N LYS A 85 37.54 12.55 -53.67
CA LYS A 85 38.45 13.56 -53.11
C LYS A 85 39.50 14.14 -54.07
N LYS A 86 39.41 13.86 -55.38
CA LYS A 86 40.42 14.29 -56.37
C LYS A 86 39.96 15.28 -57.44
N ARG A 87 38.73 15.81 -57.41
CA ARG A 87 38.23 16.64 -58.51
C ARG A 87 37.52 17.96 -58.20
N SER A 88 37.69 18.52 -57.01
CA SER A 88 37.26 19.89 -56.77
C SER A 88 38.32 20.69 -56.02
N SER A 89 39.29 21.19 -56.78
CA SER A 89 40.17 22.28 -56.38
C SER A 89 39.67 23.56 -57.04
N HIS A 90 38.61 24.16 -56.50
CA HIS A 90 38.40 25.60 -56.60
C HIS A 90 37.32 26.05 -55.62
N ASP A 91 37.71 26.98 -54.76
CA ASP A 91 36.88 28.01 -54.13
C ASP A 91 35.65 27.55 -53.34
N GLU A 92 35.80 27.34 -52.03
CA GLU A 92 35.06 28.11 -51.03
C GLU A 92 35.52 27.75 -49.62
N PHE A 93 35.44 28.74 -48.74
CA PHE A 93 35.89 28.74 -47.36
C PHE A 93 34.82 28.03 -46.52
N GLU A 94 34.86 26.70 -46.41
CA GLU A 94 33.97 25.97 -45.50
C GLU A 94 34.62 25.78 -44.13
N ASP A 95 34.09 26.56 -43.19
CA ASP A 95 34.24 26.44 -41.75
C ASP A 95 33.70 25.07 -41.33
N ASP A 96 34.61 24.12 -41.10
CA ASP A 96 34.34 22.76 -40.65
C ASP A 96 33.97 22.77 -39.14
N GLY A 97 32.88 23.47 -38.86
CA GLY A 97 32.21 23.50 -37.57
C GLY A 97 31.38 22.25 -37.42
N ASN A 98 32.02 21.17 -36.99
CA ASN A 98 31.38 19.98 -36.42
C ASN A 98 30.59 20.40 -35.16
N THR A 99 29.47 21.07 -35.40
CA THR A 99 28.52 21.50 -34.40
C THR A 99 27.79 20.24 -34.00
N GLU A 100 28.29 19.57 -32.96
CA GLU A 100 27.49 18.62 -32.20
C GLU A 100 26.14 19.30 -31.99
N ARG A 101 25.11 18.81 -32.68
CA ARG A 101 23.73 19.26 -32.44
C ARG A 101 23.44 18.90 -31.00
N GLU A 102 23.63 19.85 -30.09
CA GLU A 102 23.19 19.75 -28.72
C GLU A 102 21.73 19.31 -28.78
N SER A 103 21.48 18.09 -28.33
CA SER A 103 20.15 17.50 -28.27
C SER A 103 19.35 18.33 -27.28
N TYR A 104 18.68 19.37 -27.76
CA TYR A 104 17.88 20.26 -26.93
C TYR A 104 16.84 19.44 -26.16
N ASN A 105 16.87 19.58 -24.84
CA ASN A 105 15.92 18.94 -23.93
C ASN A 105 14.54 19.58 -24.12
N THR A 106 13.77 19.05 -25.06
CA THR A 106 12.38 19.44 -25.27
C THR A 106 11.53 18.90 -24.13
N VAL A 107 10.84 19.78 -23.41
CA VAL A 107 9.90 19.38 -22.36
C VAL A 107 8.54 19.15 -23.01
N LYS A 108 8.09 17.90 -23.01
CA LYS A 108 6.74 17.52 -23.45
C LYS A 108 5.76 17.67 -22.29
N LEU A 109 4.56 18.15 -22.57
CA LEU A 109 3.48 18.17 -21.60
C LEU A 109 3.03 16.73 -21.30
N GLU A 110 2.65 16.44 -20.05
CA GLU A 110 2.14 15.12 -19.69
C GLU A 110 0.83 14.83 -20.43
N GLU A 111 0.66 13.58 -20.85
CA GLU A 111 -0.52 13.14 -21.60
C GLU A 111 -1.66 12.76 -20.63
N ASP A 112 -2.11 13.74 -19.85
CA ASP A 112 -3.12 13.58 -18.80
C ASP A 112 -4.30 14.56 -18.93
N THR A 113 -5.36 14.34 -18.14
CA THR A 113 -6.56 15.20 -18.20
C THR A 113 -6.33 16.60 -17.63
N PHE A 114 -5.34 16.82 -16.77
CA PHE A 114 -5.01 18.13 -16.21
C PHE A 114 -4.29 19.01 -17.24
N SER A 115 -3.45 18.40 -18.06
CA SER A 115 -2.77 19.00 -19.20
C SER A 115 -3.75 19.36 -20.30
N LEU A 116 -4.77 18.52 -20.50
CA LEU A 116 -5.93 18.88 -21.31
C LEU A 116 -6.69 20.09 -20.76
N MET A 117 -6.88 20.18 -19.43
CA MET A 117 -7.46 21.38 -18.81
C MET A 117 -6.57 22.62 -19.02
N MET A 118 -5.25 22.47 -18.94
CA MET A 118 -4.30 23.58 -19.12
C MET A 118 -4.40 24.26 -20.49
N ILE A 119 -4.61 23.48 -21.55
CA ILE A 119 -4.71 24.01 -22.93
C ILE A 119 -6.13 24.43 -23.33
N SER A 120 -7.12 24.17 -22.47
CA SER A 120 -8.53 24.31 -22.80
C SER A 120 -9.15 25.57 -22.19
N ARG A 121 -10.22 26.08 -22.81
CA ARG A 121 -10.98 27.19 -22.23
C ARG A 121 -11.78 26.66 -21.04
N TRP A 122 -11.83 27.41 -19.94
CA TRP A 122 -12.52 26.99 -18.70
C TRP A 122 -13.98 26.58 -18.90
N ASN A 123 -14.71 27.19 -19.84
CA ASN A 123 -16.09 26.82 -20.17
C ASN A 123 -16.21 25.90 -21.41
N SER A 124 -15.16 25.12 -21.70
CA SER A 124 -15.18 24.16 -22.82
C SER A 124 -15.35 22.72 -22.33
N TRP A 125 -15.90 21.88 -23.20
CA TRP A 125 -16.12 20.46 -22.90
C TRP A 125 -14.85 19.72 -22.43
N PRO A 126 -13.65 19.91 -23.02
CA PRO A 126 -12.42 19.28 -22.55
C PRO A 126 -12.00 19.70 -21.13
N TYR A 127 -12.26 20.95 -20.75
CA TYR A 127 -11.97 21.42 -19.39
C TYR A 127 -12.91 20.77 -18.37
N LEU A 128 -14.21 20.73 -18.69
CA LEU A 128 -15.20 20.04 -17.86
C LEU A 128 -14.88 18.54 -17.73
N PHE A 129 -14.37 17.91 -18.80
CA PHE A 129 -13.96 16.51 -18.78
C PHE A 129 -12.83 16.23 -17.76
N GLY A 130 -11.83 17.11 -17.65
CA GLY A 130 -10.80 16.99 -16.62
C GLY A 130 -11.35 17.18 -15.19
N ILE A 131 -12.26 18.14 -14.98
CA ILE A 131 -12.94 18.30 -13.69
C ILE A 131 -13.76 17.07 -13.31
N LEU A 132 -14.51 16.50 -14.26
CA LEU A 132 -15.28 15.27 -14.04
C LEU A 132 -14.38 14.09 -13.70
N THR A 133 -13.20 14.00 -14.34
CA THR A 133 -12.19 12.98 -14.04
C THR A 133 -11.67 13.11 -12.61
N PHE A 134 -11.32 14.32 -12.17
CA PHE A 134 -10.90 14.59 -10.80
C PHE A 134 -12.00 14.25 -9.78
N ILE A 135 -13.26 14.65 -10.03
CA ILE A 135 -14.38 14.31 -9.15
C ILE A 135 -14.55 12.79 -9.05
N PHE A 136 -14.48 12.09 -10.17
CA PHE A 136 -14.59 10.64 -10.21
C PHE A 136 -13.48 9.96 -9.38
N GLN A 137 -12.21 10.32 -9.58
CA GLN A 137 -11.09 9.81 -8.78
C GLN A 137 -11.25 10.16 -7.29
N THR A 138 -11.64 11.38 -6.96
CA THR A 138 -11.85 11.83 -5.58
C THR A 138 -12.95 11.04 -4.89
N VAL A 139 -14.05 10.73 -5.59
CA VAL A 139 -15.13 9.89 -5.07
C VAL A 139 -14.64 8.47 -4.79
N LEU A 140 -13.85 7.87 -5.68
CA LEU A 140 -13.26 6.55 -5.45
C LEU A 140 -12.36 6.53 -4.21
N ILE A 141 -11.47 7.52 -4.08
CA ILE A 141 -10.60 7.68 -2.90
C ILE A 141 -11.44 7.87 -1.64
N ALA A 142 -12.49 8.70 -1.69
CA ALA A 142 -13.37 8.94 -0.55
C ALA A 142 -14.14 7.69 -0.12
N ILE A 143 -14.59 6.86 -1.07
CA ILE A 143 -15.23 5.57 -0.78
C ILE A 143 -14.26 4.65 -0.05
N ILE A 144 -13.01 4.55 -0.50
CA ILE A 144 -11.99 3.71 0.15
C ILE A 144 -11.70 4.25 1.55
N ILE A 145 -11.44 5.55 1.70
CA ILE A 145 -11.20 6.17 3.01
C ILE A 145 -12.38 5.90 3.96
N ARG A 146 -13.62 6.08 3.47
CA ARG A 146 -14.81 5.80 4.28
C ARG A 146 -14.87 4.33 4.70
N SER A 147 -14.60 3.40 3.78
CA SER A 147 -14.56 1.97 4.10
C SER A 147 -13.53 1.66 5.19
N GLN A 148 -12.37 2.31 5.15
CA GLN A 148 -11.32 2.14 6.17
C GLN A 148 -11.69 2.78 7.51
N LEU A 149 -12.36 3.93 7.49
CA LEU A 149 -12.88 4.59 8.70
C LEU A 149 -14.01 3.78 9.34
N ASP A 150 -14.92 3.22 8.54
CA ASP A 150 -16.04 2.41 9.04
C ASP A 150 -15.54 1.13 9.72
N ALA A 151 -14.46 0.52 9.20
CA ALA A 151 -13.77 -0.59 9.86
C ALA A 151 -13.18 -0.18 11.22
N SER A 152 -12.64 1.05 11.32
CA SER A 152 -11.99 1.52 12.54
C SER A 152 -12.91 1.71 13.75
N PHE A 153 -14.21 1.92 13.55
CA PHE A 153 -15.14 2.13 14.66
C PHE A 153 -15.34 0.91 15.56
N ARG A 154 -14.99 -0.29 15.07
CA ARG A 154 -15.14 -1.55 15.82
C ARG A 154 -13.82 -2.06 16.39
N SER A 155 -12.72 -1.34 16.16
CA SER A 155 -11.36 -1.80 16.42
C SER A 155 -10.49 -0.67 16.98
N THR A 156 -9.17 -0.86 16.97
CA THR A 156 -8.18 0.19 17.17
C THR A 156 -8.40 1.35 16.17
N PRO A 157 -7.97 2.60 16.47
CA PRO A 157 -8.04 3.71 15.52
C PRO A 157 -7.38 3.31 14.20
N PHE A 158 -8.09 3.50 13.09
CA PHE A 158 -7.70 3.04 11.75
C PHE A 158 -7.48 1.53 11.61
N ASN A 159 -8.00 0.65 12.48
CA ASN A 159 -7.77 -0.79 12.40
C ASN A 159 -6.27 -1.15 12.31
N ILE A 160 -5.45 -0.45 13.10
CA ILE A 160 -4.01 -0.72 13.19
C ILE A 160 -3.81 -2.09 13.83
N PRO A 161 -3.07 -3.02 13.20
CA PRO A 161 -2.79 -4.32 13.76
C PRO A 161 -1.96 -4.14 15.03
N VAL A 162 -2.34 -4.89 16.07
CA VAL A 162 -1.69 -4.81 17.39
C VAL A 162 -0.20 -5.13 17.26
N ARG A 163 0.11 -6.22 16.56
CA ARG A 163 1.47 -6.69 16.34
C ARG A 163 1.68 -6.94 14.86
N VAL A 164 2.86 -6.57 14.40
CA VAL A 164 3.28 -6.75 13.01
C VAL A 164 4.63 -7.44 13.05
N LYS A 165 4.75 -8.54 12.30
CA LYS A 165 6.01 -9.29 12.19
C LYS A 165 7.10 -8.41 11.58
N TRP A 166 8.34 -8.58 12.01
CA TRP A 166 9.45 -7.68 11.64
C TRP A 166 9.66 -7.55 10.12
N TYR A 167 9.47 -8.63 9.36
CA TYR A 167 9.60 -8.63 7.91
C TYR A 167 8.48 -7.84 7.22
N VAL A 168 7.27 -7.84 7.78
CA VAL A 168 6.16 -7.02 7.28
C VAL A 168 6.44 -5.55 7.52
N ARG A 169 7.03 -5.20 8.68
CA ARG A 169 7.48 -3.81 8.94
C ARG A 169 8.46 -3.33 7.90
N ILE A 170 9.46 -4.14 7.53
CA ILE A 170 10.38 -3.81 6.43
C ILE A 170 9.59 -3.58 5.14
N GLY A 171 8.63 -4.45 4.83
CA GLY A 171 7.71 -4.28 3.70
C GLY A 171 6.93 -2.96 3.74
N GLN A 172 6.43 -2.54 4.91
CA GLN A 172 5.72 -1.27 5.10
C GLN A 172 6.63 -0.06 4.81
N TYR A 173 7.86 -0.07 5.31
CA TYR A 173 8.84 1.00 5.02
C TYR A 173 9.21 1.06 3.54
N LEU A 174 9.44 -0.09 2.90
CA LEU A 174 9.73 -0.14 1.46
C LEU A 174 8.52 0.33 0.64
N ALA A 175 7.31 -0.08 0.99
CA ALA A 175 6.09 0.36 0.33
C ALA A 175 5.90 1.89 0.43
N ALA A 176 6.21 2.50 1.57
CA ALA A 176 6.15 3.95 1.74
C ALA A 176 7.20 4.70 0.89
N LEU A 177 8.39 4.14 0.72
CA LEU A 177 9.40 4.70 -0.18
C LEU A 177 8.94 4.60 -1.64
N LEU A 178 8.41 3.45 -2.04
CA LEU A 178 7.88 3.23 -3.38
C LEU A 178 6.68 4.13 -3.67
N SER A 179 5.77 4.34 -2.71
CA SER A 179 4.61 5.21 -2.91
C SER A 179 5.01 6.64 -3.21
N ILE A 180 6.05 7.17 -2.56
CA ILE A 180 6.55 8.53 -2.81
C ILE A 180 7.24 8.61 -4.16
N TRP A 181 8.04 7.59 -4.52
CA TRP A 181 8.74 7.57 -5.80
C TRP A 181 7.75 7.53 -6.96
N PHE A 182 6.74 6.65 -6.89
CA PHE A 182 5.77 6.49 -7.98
C PHE A 182 4.72 7.61 -8.06
N GLN A 183 4.64 8.51 -7.08
CA GLN A 183 3.69 9.63 -7.12
C GLN A 183 4.15 10.76 -8.05
N ASN A 184 4.04 10.54 -9.36
CA ASN A 184 4.38 11.53 -10.39
C ASN A 184 3.50 12.79 -10.29
N ASP A 185 2.22 12.63 -9.95
CA ASP A 185 1.27 13.75 -9.93
C ASP A 185 1.68 14.88 -8.99
N LEU A 186 2.16 14.53 -7.79
CA LEU A 186 2.62 15.48 -6.81
C LEU A 186 3.89 16.19 -7.30
N GLN A 187 4.84 15.42 -7.84
CA GLN A 187 6.14 15.92 -8.25
C GLN A 187 6.03 16.87 -9.46
N THR A 188 5.27 16.49 -10.49
CA THR A 188 5.11 17.32 -11.69
C THR A 188 4.29 18.56 -11.38
N SER A 189 3.19 18.44 -10.64
CA SER A 189 2.35 19.60 -10.28
C SER A 189 3.13 20.63 -9.47
N PHE A 190 3.92 20.17 -8.51
CA PHE A 190 4.75 21.07 -7.71
C PHE A 190 5.83 21.74 -8.55
N HIS A 191 6.48 21.00 -9.44
CA HIS A 191 7.49 21.55 -10.35
C HIS A 191 6.90 22.65 -11.25
N VAL A 192 5.73 22.39 -11.85
CA VAL A 192 5.03 23.35 -12.70
C VAL A 192 4.56 24.57 -11.89
N LEU A 193 4.00 24.38 -10.70
CA LEU A 193 3.60 25.49 -9.82
C LEU A 193 4.78 26.37 -9.41
N LEU A 194 5.93 25.76 -9.11
CA LEU A 194 7.15 26.51 -8.76
C LEU A 194 7.71 27.27 -9.96
N LEU A 195 7.66 26.66 -11.15
CA LEU A 195 8.03 27.33 -12.39
C LEU A 195 7.09 28.53 -12.67
N LEU A 196 5.78 28.36 -12.50
CA LEU A 196 4.80 29.45 -12.62
C LEU A 196 4.98 30.54 -11.56
N TRP A 197 5.41 30.19 -10.35
CA TRP A 197 5.67 31.15 -9.27
C TRP A 197 6.94 31.98 -9.48
N THR A 198 7.97 31.38 -10.08
CA THR A 198 9.28 32.01 -10.22
C THR A 198 9.41 32.92 -11.45
N ILE A 199 8.54 32.76 -12.45
CA ILE A 199 8.55 33.58 -13.66
C ILE A 199 7.79 34.89 -13.40
N PRO A 200 8.44 36.07 -13.48
CA PRO A 200 7.74 37.34 -13.32
C PRO A 200 6.71 37.54 -14.44
N GLU A 201 5.53 38.06 -14.07
CA GLU A 201 4.34 38.18 -14.94
C GLU A 201 4.64 38.76 -16.34
N ASN A 202 5.60 39.71 -16.41
CA ASN A 202 5.98 40.42 -17.63
C ASN A 202 6.82 39.60 -18.64
N ARG A 203 7.33 38.41 -18.25
CA ARG A 203 8.17 37.52 -19.08
C ARG A 203 7.57 36.12 -19.35
N SER A 204 6.29 35.91 -19.07
CA SER A 204 5.57 34.63 -19.30
C SER A 204 5.32 34.29 -20.78
N THR A 205 6.18 34.76 -21.69
CA THR A 205 6.05 34.59 -23.14
C THR A 205 5.87 33.14 -23.63
N PRO A 206 6.49 32.08 -23.07
CA PRO A 206 6.31 30.73 -23.59
C PRO A 206 4.88 30.19 -23.38
N PHE A 207 4.21 30.54 -22.27
CA PHE A 207 2.83 30.11 -22.00
C PHE A 207 1.78 31.01 -22.67
N ARG A 208 2.15 32.23 -23.05
CA ARG A 208 1.24 33.20 -23.69
C ARG A 208 0.72 32.72 -25.05
N GLY A 209 1.46 31.82 -25.72
CA GLY A 209 1.01 31.18 -26.97
C GLY A 209 -0.20 30.24 -26.81
N ILE A 210 -0.43 29.73 -25.60
CA ILE A 210 -1.50 28.75 -25.32
C ILE A 210 -2.81 29.47 -24.97
N THR A 211 -2.74 30.61 -24.27
CA THR A 211 -3.93 31.35 -23.82
C THR A 211 -4.22 32.55 -24.71
N THR A 212 -5.19 32.47 -25.60
CA THR A 212 -5.59 33.59 -26.49
C THR A 212 -6.33 34.73 -25.76
N SER A 213 -6.52 34.66 -24.44
CA SER A 213 -7.34 35.60 -23.67
C SER A 213 -6.46 36.46 -22.76
N SER A 214 -6.56 37.79 -22.85
CA SER A 214 -5.69 38.72 -22.12
C SER A 214 -6.11 38.99 -20.67
N THR A 215 -7.16 38.33 -20.18
CA THR A 215 -7.74 38.60 -18.87
C THR A 215 -7.07 37.76 -17.78
N HIS A 216 -6.52 38.43 -16.76
CA HIS A 216 -5.82 37.81 -15.62
C HIS A 216 -6.58 36.64 -14.97
N SER A 217 -7.92 36.72 -14.90
CA SER A 217 -8.77 35.64 -14.38
C SER A 217 -8.66 34.32 -15.19
N HIS A 218 -8.48 34.41 -16.51
CA HIS A 218 -8.34 33.22 -17.35
C HIS A 218 -6.99 32.54 -17.17
N TYR A 219 -5.93 33.32 -16.93
CA TYR A 219 -4.61 32.77 -16.64
C TYR A 219 -4.65 31.86 -15.40
N TRP A 220 -5.25 32.34 -14.31
CA TRP A 220 -5.32 31.60 -13.05
C TRP A 220 -6.13 30.30 -13.18
N LEU A 221 -7.32 30.37 -13.81
CA LEU A 221 -8.19 29.21 -13.98
C LEU A 221 -7.65 28.17 -14.98
N SER A 222 -6.91 28.59 -16.00
CA SER A 222 -6.36 27.68 -16.99
C SER A 222 -5.02 27.08 -16.56
N LEU A 223 -4.15 27.79 -15.85
CA LEU A 223 -2.79 27.26 -15.55
C LEU A 223 -2.60 26.85 -14.08
N ILE A 224 -3.02 27.68 -13.13
CA ILE A 224 -2.75 27.42 -11.70
C ILE A 224 -3.72 26.37 -11.15
N LEU A 225 -5.01 26.52 -11.45
CA LEU A 225 -6.04 25.64 -10.89
C LEU A 225 -5.84 24.15 -11.22
N PRO A 226 -5.56 23.73 -12.48
CA PRO A 226 -5.35 22.30 -12.78
C PRO A 226 -4.17 21.70 -12.01
N ASN A 227 -3.06 22.43 -11.89
CA ASN A 227 -1.90 21.97 -11.14
C ASN A 227 -2.16 21.90 -9.64
N VAL A 228 -2.93 22.83 -9.06
CA VAL A 228 -3.35 22.75 -7.65
C VAL A 228 -4.25 21.53 -7.43
N ILE A 229 -5.21 21.28 -8.32
CA ILE A 229 -6.09 20.12 -8.24
C ILE A 229 -5.28 18.81 -8.33
N LYS A 230 -4.36 18.72 -9.30
CA LYS A 230 -3.48 17.57 -9.48
C LYS A 230 -2.56 17.34 -8.26
N MET A 231 -2.03 18.40 -7.67
CA MET A 231 -1.26 18.33 -6.42
C MET A 231 -2.09 17.83 -5.23
N VAL A 232 -3.34 18.30 -5.10
CA VAL A 232 -4.28 17.85 -4.05
C VAL A 232 -4.62 16.37 -4.24
N GLN A 233 -4.92 15.94 -5.47
CA GLN A 233 -5.17 14.54 -5.80
C GLN A 233 -3.96 13.67 -5.43
N GLY A 234 -2.75 14.06 -5.86
CA GLY A 234 -1.54 13.31 -5.52
C GLY A 234 -1.27 13.23 -4.01
N SER A 235 -1.60 14.29 -3.26
CA SER A 235 -1.52 14.30 -1.79
C SER A 235 -2.55 13.38 -1.14
N LEU A 236 -3.78 13.32 -1.67
CA LEU A 236 -4.83 12.41 -1.19
C LEU A 236 -4.45 10.94 -1.41
N VAL A 237 -3.88 10.61 -2.57
CA VAL A 237 -3.40 9.25 -2.89
C VAL A 237 -2.29 8.84 -1.92
N LEU A 238 -1.32 9.71 -1.65
CA LEU A 238 -0.25 9.44 -0.67
C LEU A 238 -0.80 9.27 0.75
N GLY A 239 -1.73 10.12 1.17
CA GLY A 239 -2.40 10.00 2.47
C GLY A 239 -3.14 8.67 2.62
N LEU A 240 -3.88 8.27 1.59
CA LEU A 240 -4.55 6.96 1.56
C LEU A 240 -3.54 5.82 1.56
N SER A 241 -2.44 5.92 0.80
CA SER A 241 -1.37 4.93 0.80
C SER A 241 -0.77 4.73 2.20
N LEU A 242 -0.52 5.82 2.94
CA LEU A 242 -0.03 5.75 4.31
C LEU A 242 -1.02 5.00 5.23
N ILE A 243 -2.32 5.30 5.13
CA ILE A 243 -3.36 4.63 5.93
C ILE A 243 -3.36 3.13 5.63
N LEU A 244 -3.36 2.74 4.35
CA LEU A 244 -3.36 1.32 3.97
C LEU A 244 -2.07 0.61 4.43
N ILE A 245 -0.90 1.21 4.26
CA ILE A 245 0.38 0.62 4.69
C ILE A 245 0.37 0.33 6.20
N ILE A 246 -0.18 1.24 7.00
CA ILE A 246 -0.29 1.10 8.45
C ILE A 246 -1.24 -0.04 8.86
N GLN A 247 -2.32 -0.25 8.08
CA GLN A 247 -3.40 -1.19 8.40
C GLN A 247 -3.08 -2.65 8.19
N TYR A 248 -2.20 -2.98 7.25
CA TYR A 248 -1.97 -4.38 6.88
C TYR A 248 -0.83 -5.02 7.68
N ASP A 249 -1.11 -6.22 8.17
CA ASP A 249 -0.18 -7.11 8.86
C ASP A 249 0.44 -8.17 7.93
N ASN A 250 0.08 -8.15 6.64
CA ASN A 250 0.58 -9.06 5.61
C ASN A 250 1.16 -8.29 4.42
N ILE A 251 2.34 -8.71 3.95
CA ILE A 251 3.03 -8.09 2.82
C ILE A 251 2.27 -8.26 1.49
N VAL A 252 1.54 -9.37 1.32
CA VAL A 252 0.77 -9.62 0.09
C VAL A 252 -0.37 -8.61 -0.03
N ASP A 253 -1.03 -8.31 1.08
CA ASP A 253 -2.12 -7.34 1.13
C ASP A 253 -1.59 -5.92 0.91
N ILE A 254 -0.43 -5.58 1.48
CA ILE A 254 0.24 -4.30 1.22
C ILE A 254 0.46 -4.12 -0.29
N MET A 255 1.05 -5.11 -0.96
CA MET A 255 1.36 -5.02 -2.40
C MET A 255 0.11 -5.00 -3.28
N THR A 256 -0.93 -5.75 -2.90
CA THR A 256 -2.22 -5.78 -3.63
C THR A 256 -2.92 -4.44 -3.56
N ASN A 257 -3.00 -3.86 -2.36
CA ASN A 257 -3.60 -2.55 -2.15
C ASN A 257 -2.77 -1.44 -2.80
N PHE A 258 -1.44 -1.55 -2.76
CA PHE A 258 -0.56 -0.63 -3.48
C PHE A 258 -0.83 -0.63 -5.00
N THR A 259 -1.00 -1.82 -5.59
CA THR A 259 -1.33 -1.96 -7.00
C THR A 259 -2.69 -1.34 -7.34
N ALA A 260 -3.69 -1.53 -6.46
CA ALA A 260 -4.99 -0.90 -6.63
C ALA A 260 -4.93 0.64 -6.54
N LEU A 261 -4.14 1.19 -5.62
CA LEU A 261 -3.92 2.64 -5.53
C LEU A 261 -3.21 3.21 -6.75
N TYR A 262 -2.18 2.51 -7.26
CA TYR A 262 -1.48 2.89 -8.48
C TYR A 262 -2.42 2.91 -9.69
N PHE A 263 -3.32 1.94 -9.79
CA PHE A 263 -4.37 1.96 -10.81
C PHE A 263 -5.28 3.19 -10.68
N ILE A 264 -5.68 3.56 -9.46
CA ILE A 264 -6.52 4.74 -9.22
C ILE A 264 -5.82 6.04 -9.60
N SER A 265 -4.52 6.16 -9.30
CA SER A 265 -3.74 7.33 -9.72
C SER A 265 -3.64 7.46 -11.23
N ASP A 266 -3.55 6.34 -11.96
CA ASP A 266 -3.40 6.33 -13.44
C ASP A 266 -4.74 6.52 -14.21
N ILE A 267 -5.88 6.62 -13.52
CA ILE A 267 -7.20 6.77 -14.18
C ILE A 267 -7.26 7.98 -15.11
N ASP A 268 -6.63 9.10 -14.75
CA ASP A 268 -6.60 10.31 -15.57
C ASP A 268 -5.80 10.11 -16.87
N ASN A 269 -4.63 9.48 -16.81
CA ASN A 269 -3.82 9.08 -17.96
C ASN A 269 -4.59 8.13 -18.89
N ILE A 270 -5.32 7.17 -18.30
CA ILE A 270 -6.18 6.24 -19.03
C ILE A 270 -7.32 7.00 -19.73
N LEU A 271 -8.01 7.89 -19.02
CA LEU A 271 -9.11 8.68 -19.57
C LEU A 271 -8.66 9.64 -20.67
N PHE A 272 -7.48 10.24 -20.52
CA PHE A 272 -6.85 11.03 -21.59
C PHE A 272 -6.56 10.17 -22.82
N THR A 273 -5.99 8.98 -22.62
CA THR A 273 -5.70 8.04 -23.72
C THR A 273 -6.98 7.63 -24.45
N VAL A 274 -8.04 7.31 -23.71
CA VAL A 274 -9.36 6.95 -24.26
C VAL A 274 -9.99 8.14 -25.00
N ALA A 275 -9.87 9.35 -24.46
CA ALA A 275 -10.31 10.58 -25.13
C ALA A 275 -9.56 10.83 -26.44
N SER A 276 -8.24 10.59 -26.48
CA SER A 276 -7.41 10.76 -27.68
C SER A 276 -7.76 9.79 -28.80
N LYS A 277 -8.23 8.58 -28.45
CA LYS A 277 -8.74 7.60 -29.43
C LYS A 277 -10.15 7.91 -29.93
N GLY A 278 -10.84 8.90 -29.35
CA GLY A 278 -12.15 9.38 -29.81
C GLY A 278 -13.35 8.60 -29.28
N TYR A 279 -13.20 7.80 -28.23
CA TYR A 279 -14.30 6.98 -27.68
C TYR A 279 -15.48 7.80 -27.12
N PHE A 280 -15.25 9.03 -26.66
CA PHE A 280 -16.31 9.89 -26.09
C PHE A 280 -17.11 10.67 -27.15
N CYS A 281 -17.05 10.29 -28.43
CA CYS A 281 -17.79 10.88 -29.56
C CYS A 281 -17.69 12.42 -29.70
N SER A 282 -16.70 13.05 -29.06
CA SER A 282 -16.47 14.50 -29.12
C SER A 282 -15.24 14.77 -29.98
N THR A 283 -15.48 15.23 -31.21
CA THR A 283 -14.41 15.65 -32.14
C THR A 283 -13.57 16.79 -31.55
N ALA A 284 -14.19 17.65 -30.75
CA ALA A 284 -13.52 18.73 -30.02
C ALA A 284 -12.53 18.19 -28.97
N LEU A 285 -12.92 17.16 -28.22
CA LEU A 285 -12.07 16.52 -27.22
C LEU A 285 -10.84 15.88 -27.87
N ARG A 286 -11.05 15.06 -28.91
CA ARG A 286 -9.96 14.42 -29.67
C ARG A 286 -8.99 15.43 -30.25
N LYS A 287 -9.49 16.51 -30.84
CA LYS A 287 -8.63 17.55 -31.40
C LYS A 287 -7.75 18.18 -30.31
N LYS A 288 -8.31 18.46 -29.13
CA LYS A 288 -7.56 19.04 -28.02
C LYS A 288 -6.54 18.08 -27.43
N THR A 289 -6.83 16.79 -27.31
CA THR A 289 -5.82 15.81 -26.86
C THR A 289 -4.66 15.68 -27.84
N GLU A 290 -4.90 15.78 -29.15
CA GLU A 290 -3.81 15.83 -30.14
C GLU A 290 -3.01 17.13 -30.04
N GLU A 291 -3.67 18.27 -29.76
CA GLU A 291 -2.97 19.53 -29.48
C GLU A 291 -2.02 19.36 -28.27
N VAL A 292 -2.44 18.74 -27.16
CA VAL A 292 -1.58 18.45 -25.99
C VAL A 292 -0.29 17.72 -26.41
N LYS A 293 -0.40 16.67 -27.24
CA LYS A 293 0.75 15.86 -27.69
C LYS A 293 1.76 16.66 -28.54
N THR A 294 1.27 17.68 -29.24
CA THR A 294 2.10 18.52 -30.13
C THR A 294 2.73 19.72 -29.43
N VAL A 295 2.27 20.08 -28.23
CA VAL A 295 2.83 21.20 -27.48
C VAL A 295 4.20 20.78 -26.93
N ILE A 296 5.24 21.27 -27.60
CA ILE A 296 6.63 21.13 -27.17
C ILE A 296 7.12 22.51 -26.76
N PHE A 297 7.65 22.62 -25.54
CA PHE A 297 8.30 23.84 -25.08
C PHE A 297 9.77 23.78 -25.49
N SER A 298 10.13 24.53 -26.54
CA SER A 298 11.51 24.78 -26.93
C SER A 298 11.99 26.01 -26.17
N ASP A 299 12.84 25.83 -25.15
CA ASP A 299 13.29 26.93 -24.31
C ASP A 299 14.81 26.96 -24.24
N HIS A 300 15.43 27.84 -25.03
CA HIS A 300 16.85 27.77 -25.36
C HIS A 300 17.75 28.42 -24.29
N ASP A 301 17.32 29.50 -23.61
CA ASP A 301 18.25 30.27 -22.76
C ASP A 301 17.73 30.65 -21.36
N THR A 302 16.41 30.71 -21.12
CA THR A 302 15.87 31.11 -19.81
C THR A 302 15.65 29.91 -18.88
N TYR A 303 15.44 28.72 -19.46
CA TYR A 303 15.11 27.51 -18.72
C TYR A 303 16.27 26.98 -17.87
N SER A 304 17.52 27.11 -18.34
CA SER A 304 18.67 26.48 -17.67
C SER A 304 18.87 27.01 -16.24
N TYR A 305 18.69 28.32 -16.01
CA TYR A 305 18.87 28.91 -14.68
C TYR A 305 17.75 28.52 -13.71
N TYR A 306 16.49 28.64 -14.13
CA TYR A 306 15.33 28.32 -13.27
C TYR A 306 15.18 26.81 -13.03
N SER A 307 15.61 25.97 -13.98
CA SER A 307 15.55 24.51 -13.86
C SER A 307 16.36 24.01 -12.66
N ARG A 308 17.53 24.61 -12.38
CA ARG A 308 18.40 24.18 -11.28
C ARG A 308 17.71 24.39 -9.94
N THR A 309 17.24 25.60 -9.65
CA THR A 309 16.52 25.91 -8.40
C THR A 309 15.25 25.07 -8.24
N SER A 310 14.50 24.89 -9.32
CA SER A 310 13.29 24.07 -9.30
C SER A 310 13.56 22.59 -9.01
N MET A 311 14.66 22.03 -9.53
CA MET A 311 15.09 20.67 -9.19
C MET A 311 15.42 20.51 -7.70
N TRP A 312 16.12 21.48 -7.09
CA TRP A 312 16.42 21.44 -5.64
C TRP A 312 15.15 21.49 -4.81
N CYS A 313 14.21 22.39 -5.13
CA CYS A 313 12.95 22.49 -4.42
C CYS A 313 12.10 21.23 -4.56
N ARG A 314 12.05 20.63 -5.76
CA ARG A 314 11.36 19.34 -5.99
C ARG A 314 11.95 18.24 -5.12
N ASN A 315 13.28 18.10 -5.13
CA ASN A 315 13.94 17.08 -4.30
C ASN A 315 13.75 17.35 -2.81
N ALA A 316 13.77 18.61 -2.38
CA ALA A 316 13.49 19.00 -1.00
C ALA A 316 12.06 18.64 -0.58
N LEU A 317 11.06 18.84 -1.45
CA LEU A 317 9.68 18.42 -1.21
C LEU A 317 9.59 16.90 -1.04
N ILE A 318 10.22 16.13 -1.94
CA ILE A 318 10.23 14.66 -1.86
C ILE A 318 10.84 14.20 -0.54
N VAL A 319 11.99 14.76 -0.15
CA VAL A 319 12.65 14.44 1.13
C VAL A 319 11.78 14.83 2.32
N ALA A 320 11.08 15.97 2.27
CA ALA A 320 10.18 16.40 3.34
C ALA A 320 8.99 15.44 3.49
N VAL A 321 8.31 15.09 2.40
CA VAL A 321 7.19 14.13 2.41
C VAL A 321 7.66 12.75 2.89
N MET A 322 8.82 12.29 2.43
CA MET A 322 9.44 11.05 2.87
C MET A 322 9.74 11.05 4.36
N THR A 323 10.33 12.13 4.88
CA THR A 323 10.61 12.25 6.32
C THR A 323 9.33 12.20 7.13
N ILE A 324 8.26 12.87 6.68
CA ILE A 324 6.96 12.87 7.37
C ILE A 324 6.35 11.46 7.38
N MET A 325 6.26 10.78 6.23
CA MET A 325 5.68 9.44 6.14
C MET A 325 6.46 8.41 6.97
N LEU A 326 7.80 8.43 6.90
CA LEU A 326 8.65 7.53 7.68
C LEU A 326 8.56 7.83 9.18
N SER A 327 8.41 9.09 9.57
CA SER A 327 8.23 9.48 10.97
C SER A 327 6.90 8.96 11.54
N ILE A 328 5.82 9.06 10.76
CA ILE A 328 4.51 8.54 11.15
C ILE A 328 4.57 7.01 11.28
N LEU A 329 5.18 6.30 10.33
CA LEU A 329 5.37 4.85 10.41
C LEU A 329 6.23 4.45 11.62
N SER A 330 7.30 5.18 11.89
CA SER A 330 8.16 4.94 13.07
C SER A 330 7.39 5.14 14.35
N TYR A 331 6.57 6.19 14.43
CA TYR A 331 5.72 6.48 15.57
C TYR A 331 4.70 5.37 15.81
N VAL A 332 3.99 4.91 14.76
CA VAL A 332 3.06 3.77 14.86
C VAL A 332 3.78 2.50 15.28
N ALA A 333 4.96 2.21 14.72
CA ALA A 333 5.74 1.02 15.08
C ALA A 333 6.19 1.04 16.56
N ILE A 334 6.54 2.22 17.09
CA ILE A 334 6.84 2.39 18.52
C ILE A 334 5.59 2.10 19.36
N LEU A 335 4.44 2.65 18.99
CA LEU A 335 3.18 2.40 19.71
C LEU A 335 2.76 0.92 19.67
N GLN A 336 2.98 0.23 18.55
CA GLN A 336 2.77 -1.22 18.43
C GLN A 336 3.70 -2.00 19.38
N ASN A 337 4.99 -1.66 19.41
CA ASN A 337 5.96 -2.31 20.31
C ASN A 337 5.66 -2.08 21.79
N GLN A 338 5.02 -0.95 22.12
CA GLN A 338 4.60 -0.62 23.47
C GLN A 338 3.28 -1.29 23.88
N GLY A 339 2.64 -2.05 22.98
CA GLY A 339 1.33 -2.66 23.24
C GLY A 339 0.20 -1.64 23.38
N TYR A 340 0.40 -0.39 22.96
CA TYR A 340 -0.60 0.67 23.13
C TYR A 340 -1.94 0.32 22.46
N PHE A 341 -1.87 -0.20 21.23
CA PHE A 341 -3.05 -0.62 20.48
C PHE A 341 -3.73 -1.86 21.10
N PHE A 342 -2.96 -2.76 21.73
CA PHE A 342 -3.51 -3.89 22.46
C PHE A 342 -4.34 -3.44 23.66
N LYS A 343 -3.79 -2.55 24.50
CA LYS A 343 -4.46 -1.99 25.67
C LYS A 343 -5.76 -1.25 25.32
N GLN A 344 -5.79 -0.60 24.14
CA GLN A 344 -7.01 0.02 23.64
C GLN A 344 -8.08 -1.00 23.21
N LEU A 345 -7.66 -2.10 22.59
CA LEU A 345 -8.57 -3.11 22.07
C LEU A 345 -9.13 -4.02 23.18
N TYR A 346 -8.31 -4.31 24.20
CA TYR A 346 -8.66 -5.19 25.33
C TYR A 346 -8.44 -4.47 26.67
N PRO A 347 -9.25 -3.46 27.01
CA PRO A 347 -9.09 -2.70 28.25
C PRO A 347 -9.30 -3.56 29.52
N ASN A 348 -9.94 -4.73 29.38
CA ASN A 348 -10.21 -5.66 30.47
C ASN A 348 -9.12 -6.74 30.62
N CYS A 349 -8.16 -6.82 29.70
CA CYS A 349 -7.01 -7.71 29.85
C CYS A 349 -6.08 -7.13 30.94
N GLN A 350 -6.30 -7.57 32.18
CA GLN A 350 -5.50 -7.16 33.33
C GLN A 350 -4.50 -8.27 33.65
N VAL A 351 -3.26 -8.07 33.21
CA VAL A 351 -2.14 -8.89 33.69
C VAL A 351 -1.86 -8.44 35.12
N ASN A 352 -2.09 -9.31 36.09
CA ASN A 352 -1.77 -8.98 37.48
C ASN A 352 -0.24 -8.89 37.61
N PRO A 353 0.34 -7.68 37.83
CA PRO A 353 1.78 -7.50 37.87
C PRO A 353 2.44 -8.28 39.01
N GLU A 354 1.72 -8.56 40.09
CA GLU A 354 2.22 -9.37 41.20
C GLU A 354 2.53 -10.81 40.79
N ILE A 355 1.82 -11.35 39.79
CA ILE A 355 2.06 -12.69 39.25
C ILE A 355 3.33 -12.70 38.42
N LEU A 356 3.50 -11.68 37.58
CA LEU A 356 4.63 -11.56 36.66
C LEU A 356 5.96 -11.36 37.40
N LEU A 357 5.95 -10.55 38.47
CA LEU A 357 7.11 -10.31 39.33
C LEU A 357 7.61 -11.54 40.08
N LYS A 358 6.71 -12.46 40.45
CA LYS A 358 7.11 -13.70 41.12
C LYS A 358 7.68 -14.74 40.15
N PHE A 359 7.29 -14.69 38.88
CA PHE A 359 7.84 -15.54 37.83
C PHE A 359 9.25 -15.11 37.40
N LEU A 360 9.51 -13.80 37.36
CA LEU A 360 10.80 -13.25 36.95
C LEU A 360 11.68 -12.99 38.17
N ASP A 361 12.44 -14.02 38.58
CA ASP A 361 13.40 -14.08 39.70
C ASP A 361 14.02 -12.72 40.12
N ASN A 362 13.32 -11.92 40.94
CA ASN A 362 13.72 -10.70 41.66
C ASN A 362 14.73 -9.72 40.99
N THR A 363 14.93 -9.79 39.67
CA THR A 363 15.99 -9.07 38.94
C THR A 363 15.45 -7.95 38.06
N LEU A 364 14.14 -7.73 38.03
CA LEU A 364 13.53 -6.62 37.32
C LEU A 364 13.39 -5.39 38.23
N THR A 365 13.89 -4.27 37.73
CA THR A 365 13.73 -2.96 38.34
C THR A 365 12.31 -2.42 38.11
N ASN A 366 11.76 -1.67 39.06
CA ASN A 366 10.38 -1.14 39.05
C ASN A 366 9.96 -0.35 37.79
N GLU A 367 10.89 0.03 36.91
CA GLU A 367 10.57 0.70 35.64
C GLU A 367 10.11 -0.28 34.54
N ASP A 368 10.29 -1.59 34.72
CA ASP A 368 9.98 -2.62 33.71
C ASP A 368 8.60 -3.30 33.92
N GLU A 369 7.93 -3.09 35.05
CA GLU A 369 6.72 -3.83 35.44
C GLU A 369 5.50 -3.55 34.55
N GLU A 370 5.28 -2.31 34.13
CA GLU A 370 4.12 -1.97 33.28
C GLU A 370 4.35 -2.35 31.80
N PHE A 371 5.60 -2.61 31.42
CA PHE A 371 5.99 -2.87 30.03
C PHE A 371 6.06 -4.36 29.70
N PHE A 372 6.36 -5.21 30.68
CA PHE A 372 6.73 -6.60 30.42
C PHE A 372 5.54 -7.46 29.95
N GLY A 373 4.35 -7.32 30.56
CA GLY A 373 3.18 -8.12 30.21
C GLY A 373 2.66 -7.91 28.78
N MET A 374 2.85 -6.72 28.19
CA MET A 374 2.34 -6.43 26.85
C MET A 374 3.27 -6.88 25.71
N LYS A 375 4.54 -7.18 26.00
CA LYS A 375 5.50 -7.63 24.96
C LYS A 375 5.23 -9.06 24.50
N HIS A 376 4.66 -9.85 25.40
CA HIS A 376 4.35 -11.26 25.25
C HIS A 376 3.08 -11.48 24.42
N VAL A 377 2.10 -10.57 24.50
CA VAL A 377 0.86 -10.73 23.74
C VAL A 377 1.06 -10.76 22.22
N GLY A 378 0.56 -11.81 21.58
CA GLY A 378 0.62 -11.99 20.14
C GLY A 378 2.04 -12.29 19.63
N ASP A 379 2.98 -12.68 20.51
CA ASP A 379 4.35 -12.99 20.14
C ASP A 379 4.57 -14.25 19.32
N GLY A 380 3.52 -15.04 19.15
CA GLY A 380 3.50 -16.31 18.45
C GLY A 380 3.80 -17.50 19.36
N ASN A 381 4.06 -17.28 20.64
CA ASN A 381 4.13 -18.30 21.68
C ASN A 381 2.92 -18.15 22.59
N CYS A 382 2.43 -19.25 23.15
CA CYS A 382 1.26 -19.20 24.01
C CYS A 382 1.64 -18.96 25.47
N ASP A 383 1.45 -17.74 25.97
CA ASP A 383 1.65 -17.36 27.37
C ASP A 383 0.39 -17.65 28.21
N LEU A 384 0.46 -18.65 29.11
CA LEU A 384 -0.71 -19.06 29.92
C LEU A 384 -1.31 -17.91 30.75
N LEU A 385 -0.48 -17.01 31.26
CA LEU A 385 -0.93 -15.84 32.03
C LEU A 385 -1.80 -14.88 31.20
N LEU A 386 -1.61 -14.89 29.87
CA LEU A 386 -2.33 -14.09 28.89
C LEU A 386 -3.38 -14.92 28.16
N ASN A 387 -3.44 -16.23 28.40
CA ASN A 387 -4.40 -17.17 27.83
C ASN A 387 -5.79 -17.06 28.49
N THR A 388 -6.37 -15.87 28.46
CA THR A 388 -7.71 -15.60 28.95
C THR A 388 -8.58 -15.05 27.82
N PRO A 389 -9.90 -15.30 27.83
CA PRO A 389 -10.81 -14.72 26.84
C PRO A 389 -10.73 -13.18 26.80
N GLU A 390 -10.47 -12.53 27.93
CA GLU A 390 -10.32 -11.08 28.05
C GLU A 390 -9.09 -10.55 27.31
N CYS A 391 -8.00 -11.33 27.29
CA CYS A 391 -6.78 -11.06 26.54
C CYS A 391 -6.78 -11.71 25.14
N LYS A 392 -7.94 -12.21 24.71
CA LYS A 392 -8.14 -12.95 23.46
C LYS A 392 -7.15 -14.11 23.31
N ASN A 393 -7.01 -14.92 24.36
CA ASN A 393 -6.16 -16.10 24.39
C ASN A 393 -4.74 -15.78 23.93
N ASP A 394 -4.12 -14.82 24.60
CA ASP A 394 -2.80 -14.29 24.28
C ASP A 394 -2.69 -13.71 22.88
N GLY A 395 -3.64 -12.85 22.50
CA GLY A 395 -3.64 -12.23 21.17
C GLY A 395 -3.81 -13.23 20.02
N ASN A 396 -4.47 -14.37 20.29
CA ASN A 396 -4.65 -15.56 19.47
C ASN A 396 -3.50 -16.57 19.44
N ASP A 397 -2.41 -16.37 20.18
CA ASP A 397 -1.30 -17.33 20.15
C ASP A 397 -1.68 -18.68 20.77
N CYS A 398 -2.59 -18.66 21.75
CA CYS A 398 -3.09 -19.87 22.43
C CYS A 398 -4.30 -20.52 21.75
N GLU A 399 -4.78 -20.00 20.62
CA GLU A 399 -6.03 -20.46 19.99
C GLU A 399 -5.95 -21.94 19.56
N TRP A 400 -4.81 -22.37 19.01
CA TRP A 400 -4.59 -23.77 18.65
C TRP A 400 -4.61 -24.70 19.87
N PHE A 401 -3.91 -24.31 20.95
CA PHE A 401 -3.85 -25.09 22.19
C PHE A 401 -5.25 -25.24 22.79
N ASN A 402 -5.98 -24.14 22.96
CA ASN A 402 -7.33 -24.15 23.53
C ASN A 402 -8.33 -24.96 22.68
N SER A 403 -8.13 -25.00 21.36
CA SER A 403 -9.00 -25.77 20.46
C SER A 403 -8.76 -27.28 20.53
N ASN A 404 -7.50 -27.71 20.73
CA ASN A 404 -7.15 -29.14 20.79
C ASN A 404 -7.22 -29.69 22.22
N TYR A 405 -6.99 -28.86 23.23
CA TYR A 405 -6.86 -29.24 24.64
C TYR A 405 -7.65 -28.28 25.56
N PRO A 406 -8.97 -28.15 25.40
CA PRO A 406 -9.78 -27.15 26.11
C PRO A 406 -9.78 -27.32 27.65
N ASP A 407 -9.57 -28.56 28.12
CA ASP A 407 -9.58 -28.91 29.55
C ASP A 407 -8.15 -29.05 30.13
N CYS A 408 -7.12 -28.82 29.33
CA CYS A 408 -5.72 -28.94 29.77
C CYS A 408 -5.24 -27.63 30.40
N MET A 409 -4.81 -27.70 31.66
CA MET A 409 -4.22 -26.56 32.38
C MET A 409 -2.73 -26.81 32.63
N VAL A 410 -1.87 -26.30 31.74
CA VAL A 410 -0.41 -26.44 31.83
C VAL A 410 0.30 -25.09 31.66
N PRO A 411 1.41 -24.83 32.38
CA PRO A 411 2.08 -23.53 32.39
C PRO A 411 2.79 -23.20 31.08
N PHE A 412 3.25 -24.20 30.33
CA PHE A 412 3.95 -24.03 29.06
C PHE A 412 3.28 -24.87 27.97
N PRO A 413 2.19 -24.37 27.35
CA PRO A 413 1.48 -25.05 26.27
C PRO A 413 2.37 -25.55 25.12
N ASP A 414 3.46 -24.84 24.82
CA ASP A 414 4.45 -25.20 23.79
C ASP A 414 5.21 -26.51 24.09
N TRP A 415 5.08 -27.06 25.30
CA TRP A 415 5.67 -28.35 25.64
C TRP A 415 4.82 -29.53 25.14
N ILE A 416 3.53 -29.32 24.92
CA ILE A 416 2.64 -30.36 24.38
C ILE A 416 3.02 -30.68 22.94
N GLY A 417 3.42 -31.94 22.68
CA GLY A 417 3.78 -32.40 21.35
C GLY A 417 5.15 -31.88 20.88
N ASN A 418 6.04 -31.53 21.81
CA ASN A 418 7.39 -31.05 21.52
C ASN A 418 8.37 -32.21 21.16
N GLY A 419 7.92 -33.47 21.24
CA GLY A 419 8.69 -34.69 21.00
C GLY A 419 9.41 -35.25 22.22
N SER A 420 9.21 -34.67 23.40
CA SER A 420 9.75 -35.08 24.70
C SER A 420 8.61 -35.35 25.65
N CYS A 421 8.65 -36.46 26.40
CA CYS A 421 7.62 -36.75 27.39
C CYS A 421 7.81 -35.89 28.65
N ASP A 422 6.98 -34.86 28.79
CA ASP A 422 6.88 -33.98 29.92
C ASP A 422 5.93 -34.59 30.98
N GLY A 423 6.52 -35.02 32.10
CA GLY A 423 5.82 -35.77 33.14
C GLY A 423 5.03 -34.87 34.10
N GLU A 424 5.62 -34.59 35.25
CA GLU A 424 5.03 -33.73 36.29
C GLU A 424 5.66 -32.34 36.28
N PHE A 425 4.86 -31.32 36.56
CA PHE A 425 5.34 -29.98 36.84
C PHE A 425 4.85 -29.53 38.22
N SER A 426 5.64 -28.68 38.85
CA SER A 426 5.30 -28.01 40.10
C SER A 426 5.62 -26.54 39.92
N PHE A 427 4.59 -25.69 39.96
CA PHE A 427 4.77 -24.24 39.95
C PHE A 427 4.03 -23.61 41.13
N PHE A 428 4.59 -22.52 41.67
CA PHE A 428 4.01 -21.83 42.81
C PHE A 428 3.00 -20.78 42.32
N ASP A 429 1.70 -21.05 42.47
CA ASP A 429 0.67 -20.09 42.09
C ASP A 429 0.73 -18.88 43.02
N SER A 430 1.21 -17.80 42.45
CA SER A 430 1.36 -16.51 43.13
C SER A 430 0.04 -15.89 43.60
N VAL A 431 -1.10 -16.24 42.99
CA VAL A 431 -2.44 -15.69 43.29
C VAL A 431 -3.03 -16.38 44.50
N THR A 432 -3.06 -17.70 44.49
CA THR A 432 -3.57 -18.49 45.62
C THR A 432 -2.54 -18.63 46.74
N GLY A 433 -1.25 -18.47 46.43
CA GLY A 433 -0.15 -18.78 47.34
C GLY A 433 0.05 -20.28 47.53
N GLU A 434 -0.55 -21.12 46.67
CA GLU A 434 -0.50 -22.57 46.75
C GLU A 434 0.48 -23.14 45.71
N LEU A 435 1.13 -24.26 46.05
CA LEU A 435 1.91 -25.02 45.08
C LEU A 435 0.93 -25.77 44.16
N VAL A 436 0.86 -25.36 42.90
CA VAL A 436 0.08 -26.04 41.87
C VAL A 436 0.97 -27.12 41.25
N ASN A 437 0.57 -28.38 41.49
CA ASN A 437 1.16 -29.53 40.81
C ASN A 437 0.21 -29.96 39.70
N GLY A 438 0.77 -30.32 38.56
CA GLY A 438 0.04 -30.89 37.45
C GLY A 438 0.94 -31.79 36.61
N THR A 439 0.39 -32.38 35.57
CA THR A 439 1.14 -33.23 34.65
C THR A 439 0.75 -32.90 33.21
N TYR A 440 1.72 -32.86 32.30
CA TYR A 440 1.42 -32.74 30.85
C TYR A 440 0.91 -34.09 30.32
N ASN A 441 1.39 -35.18 30.93
CA ASN A 441 0.95 -36.54 30.67
C ASN A 441 -0.41 -36.87 31.32
N THR A 442 -1.46 -36.12 30.98
CA THR A 442 -2.87 -36.42 31.34
C THR A 442 -3.71 -36.71 30.10
N GLN A 443 -4.89 -37.31 30.28
CA GLN A 443 -5.81 -37.53 29.17
C GLN A 443 -6.32 -36.22 28.57
N GLU A 444 -6.57 -35.22 29.42
CA GLU A 444 -7.06 -33.88 29.05
C GLU A 444 -6.04 -33.11 28.21
N CYS A 445 -4.75 -33.32 28.47
CA CYS A 445 -3.62 -32.76 27.70
C CYS A 445 -3.16 -33.70 26.55
N GLY A 446 -3.95 -34.72 26.22
CA GLY A 446 -3.66 -35.64 25.13
C GLY A 446 -2.40 -36.50 25.33
N TRP A 447 -2.06 -36.78 26.58
CA TRP A 447 -0.83 -37.48 26.99
C TRP A 447 0.41 -36.77 26.46
N ASP A 448 0.48 -35.47 26.75
CA ASP A 448 1.53 -34.57 26.28
C ASP A 448 1.60 -34.51 24.75
N GLY A 449 0.44 -34.34 24.11
CA GLY A 449 0.34 -34.33 22.65
C GLY A 449 0.72 -35.65 21.98
N GLY A 450 0.77 -36.73 22.76
CA GLY A 450 1.18 -38.06 22.35
C GLY A 450 2.62 -38.43 22.69
N ASP A 451 3.43 -37.50 23.20
CA ASP A 451 4.85 -37.72 23.49
C ASP A 451 5.09 -38.75 24.60
N CYS A 452 4.13 -38.88 25.53
CA CYS A 452 4.23 -39.81 26.65
C CYS A 452 3.55 -41.18 26.44
N ILE A 453 3.00 -41.47 25.26
CA ILE A 453 2.27 -42.73 25.02
C ILE A 453 3.15 -43.96 25.25
N GLU A 454 4.40 -43.94 24.79
CA GLU A 454 5.33 -45.06 25.00
C GLU A 454 5.74 -45.24 26.47
N HIS A 455 5.78 -44.15 27.23
CA HIS A 455 6.08 -44.18 28.65
C HIS A 455 4.95 -44.87 29.43
N ASN A 456 3.70 -44.59 29.07
CA ASN A 456 2.51 -45.13 29.73
C ASN A 456 2.25 -46.62 29.46
N GLN A 457 2.93 -47.22 28.48
CA GLN A 457 2.78 -48.64 28.12
C GLN A 457 3.74 -49.58 28.88
N LYS A 458 4.75 -49.03 29.55
CA LYS A 458 5.75 -49.78 30.33
C LYS A 458 5.33 -49.86 31.79
#